data_AF-A0A2Z4MA74-F1
#
_entry.id   AF-A0A2Z4MA74-F1
#
_cell.length_a   1.000
_cell.length_b   1.000
_cell.length_c   1.000
_cell.angle_alpha   90.00
_cell.angle_beta   90.00
_cell.angle_gamma   90.00
#
_symmetry.space_group_name_H-M   'P 1'
#
loop_
_entity.id
_entity.type
_entity.pdbx_description
1 polymer ?
#
loop_
_entity_poly.entity_id
_entity_poly.type
_entity_poly.pdbx_seq_one_letter_code
_entity_poly.pdbx_strand_id
1 'polypeptide(L)'
;MSNKLTKTQIENLAFSRNHLLITPNFTEVYKNVKSVLTFECLTCHSTFECSVHSYKNARKTGCPECKKIKTSQTHKGKILSNETRALIGEKASQRTGSLKNRFGENHPCFKGGYGRDKKTRSTLDYCWINGIKKLYNRKCVLTETKTNLECHHLDSWNQAIDRRHDLKNGVLITHEIHKTFHKTYGYGNNTEAQFSAFCKNVYNVDWFEMKKQFWSS
;
A
#
# COMPACT_ATOMS: atom_id res chain seq x y z
N MET A 1 -24.03 -30.93 -5.36
CA MET A 1 -22.78 -30.53 -6.04
C MET A 1 -23.14 -29.77 -7.31
N SER A 2 -22.58 -28.59 -7.57
CA SER A 2 -22.84 -27.89 -8.84
C SER A 2 -22.12 -28.64 -9.95
N ASN A 3 -22.88 -29.23 -10.88
CA ASN A 3 -22.32 -29.94 -12.03
C ASN A 3 -21.31 -29.05 -12.79
N LYS A 4 -20.18 -29.64 -13.17
CA LYS A 4 -19.16 -28.98 -14.00
C LYS A 4 -19.81 -28.65 -15.35
N LEU A 5 -19.79 -27.37 -15.73
CA LEU A 5 -20.29 -26.95 -17.04
C LEU A 5 -19.37 -27.45 -18.14
N THR A 6 -19.90 -27.89 -19.28
CA THR A 6 -19.11 -28.20 -20.47
C THR A 6 -18.62 -26.92 -21.16
N LYS A 7 -17.62 -27.03 -22.05
CA LYS A 7 -17.13 -25.90 -22.86
C LYS A 7 -18.28 -25.24 -23.63
N THR A 8 -19.07 -26.06 -24.34
CA THR A 8 -20.24 -25.63 -25.10
C THR A 8 -21.27 -24.89 -24.24
N GLN A 9 -21.49 -25.33 -23.00
CA GLN A 9 -22.40 -24.62 -22.08
C GLN A 9 -21.88 -23.23 -21.71
N ILE A 10 -20.56 -23.08 -21.52
CA ILE A 10 -19.95 -21.78 -21.20
C ILE A 10 -19.93 -20.87 -22.44
N GLU A 11 -19.65 -21.42 -23.62
CA GLU A 11 -19.72 -20.70 -24.91
C GLU A 11 -21.13 -20.21 -25.20
N ASN A 12 -22.14 -21.07 -25.07
CA ASN A 12 -23.55 -20.69 -25.22
C ASN A 12 -23.96 -19.60 -24.23
N LEU A 13 -23.49 -19.71 -22.98
CA LEU A 13 -23.74 -18.69 -21.95
C LEU A 13 -23.05 -17.36 -22.31
N ALA A 14 -21.82 -17.41 -22.83
CA ALA A 14 -21.11 -16.22 -23.27
C ALA A 14 -21.79 -15.55 -24.47
N PHE A 15 -22.20 -16.34 -25.46
CA PHE A 15 -22.94 -15.89 -26.61
C PHE A 15 -24.26 -15.21 -26.22
N SER A 16 -25.03 -15.80 -25.31
CA SER A 16 -26.29 -15.21 -24.81
C SER A 16 -26.11 -13.84 -24.12
N ARG A 17 -24.88 -13.50 -23.71
CA ARG A 17 -24.51 -12.23 -23.07
C ARG A 17 -23.69 -11.32 -23.99
N ASN A 18 -23.64 -11.62 -25.28
CA ASN A 18 -22.86 -10.90 -26.28
C ASN A 18 -21.36 -10.86 -25.94
N HIS A 19 -20.83 -11.99 -25.50
CA HIS A 19 -19.41 -12.17 -25.18
C HIS A 19 -18.82 -13.34 -25.95
N LEU A 20 -17.50 -13.32 -26.14
CA LEU A 20 -16.71 -14.39 -26.71
C LEU A 20 -15.80 -15.00 -25.64
N LEU A 21 -15.77 -16.34 -25.55
CA LEU A 21 -14.82 -17.06 -24.69
C LEU A 21 -13.48 -17.16 -25.44
N ILE A 22 -12.44 -16.50 -24.91
CA ILE A 22 -11.12 -16.43 -25.55
C ILE A 22 -10.01 -17.10 -24.71
N THR A 23 -10.37 -17.86 -23.68
CA THR A 23 -9.40 -18.57 -22.83
C THR A 23 -8.52 -19.52 -23.67
N PRO A 24 -7.19 -19.36 -23.66
CA PRO A 24 -6.28 -20.29 -24.31
C PRO A 24 -6.28 -21.64 -23.58
N ASN A 25 -6.06 -22.74 -24.32
CA ASN A 25 -5.99 -24.10 -23.77
C ASN A 25 -7.09 -24.44 -22.76
N PHE A 26 -8.36 -24.15 -23.12
CA PHE A 26 -9.52 -24.26 -22.21
C PHE A 26 -9.53 -25.52 -21.34
N THR A 27 -9.22 -26.69 -21.90
CA THR A 27 -9.23 -27.98 -21.19
C THR A 27 -8.22 -28.04 -20.05
N GLU A 28 -7.07 -27.38 -20.19
CA GLU A 28 -6.02 -27.32 -19.16
C GLU A 28 -6.38 -26.32 -18.06
N VAL A 29 -6.98 -25.19 -18.45
CA VAL A 29 -7.34 -24.08 -17.55
C VAL A 29 -8.59 -24.40 -16.73
N TYR A 30 -9.59 -25.05 -17.34
CA TYR A 30 -10.90 -25.28 -16.73
C TYR A 30 -10.97 -26.62 -15.96
N LYS A 31 -10.59 -26.54 -14.69
CA LYS A 31 -10.60 -27.68 -13.76
C LYS A 31 -11.94 -27.79 -13.03
N ASN A 32 -12.46 -26.68 -12.52
CA ASN A 32 -13.70 -26.62 -11.75
C ASN A 32 -14.37 -25.23 -11.84
N VAL A 33 -15.53 -25.04 -11.20
CA VAL A 33 -16.29 -23.78 -11.27
C VAL A 33 -15.55 -22.54 -10.72
N LYS A 34 -14.47 -22.72 -9.95
CA LYS A 34 -13.63 -21.62 -9.46
C LYS A 34 -12.51 -21.25 -10.43
N SER A 35 -12.25 -22.06 -11.46
CA SER A 35 -11.29 -21.72 -12.53
C SER A 35 -11.65 -20.39 -13.17
N VAL A 36 -10.63 -19.56 -13.39
CA VAL A 36 -10.74 -18.26 -14.04
C VAL A 36 -10.63 -18.45 -15.55
N LEU A 37 -11.55 -17.84 -16.28
CA LEU A 37 -11.60 -17.83 -17.73
C LEU A 37 -11.57 -16.39 -18.25
N THR A 38 -11.06 -16.22 -19.45
CA THR A 38 -10.94 -14.93 -20.14
C THR A 38 -12.05 -14.81 -21.19
N PHE A 39 -12.73 -13.68 -21.16
CA PHE A 39 -13.82 -13.35 -22.07
C PHE A 39 -13.57 -12.00 -22.73
N GLU A 40 -14.07 -11.84 -23.94
CA GLU A 40 -14.16 -10.57 -24.63
C GLU A 40 -15.62 -10.12 -24.67
N CYS A 41 -15.91 -8.89 -24.25
CA CYS A 41 -17.24 -8.33 -24.35
C CYS A 41 -17.44 -7.68 -25.72
N LEU A 42 -18.34 -8.21 -26.55
CA LEU A 42 -18.60 -7.66 -27.89
C LEU A 42 -19.44 -6.37 -27.86
N THR A 43 -19.87 -5.93 -26.67
CA THR A 43 -20.63 -4.67 -26.49
C THR A 43 -19.73 -3.47 -26.25
N CYS A 44 -18.67 -3.64 -25.45
CA CYS A 44 -17.74 -2.56 -25.11
C CYS A 44 -16.29 -2.88 -25.46
N HIS A 45 -16.05 -3.98 -26.18
CA HIS A 45 -14.74 -4.48 -26.63
C HIS A 45 -13.68 -4.65 -25.54
N SER A 46 -14.10 -4.69 -24.27
CA SER A 46 -13.20 -4.93 -23.14
C SER A 46 -13.00 -6.43 -22.94
N THR A 47 -11.76 -6.84 -22.74
CA THR A 47 -11.44 -8.17 -22.22
C THR A 47 -11.50 -8.19 -20.70
N PHE A 48 -11.96 -9.31 -20.13
CA PHE A 48 -12.04 -9.47 -18.68
C PHE A 48 -11.91 -10.93 -18.26
N GLU A 49 -11.46 -11.12 -17.03
CA GLU A 49 -11.29 -12.44 -16.41
C GLU A 49 -12.27 -12.61 -15.26
N CYS A 50 -12.86 -13.79 -15.15
CA CYS A 50 -13.69 -14.13 -13.99
C CYS A 50 -13.81 -15.64 -13.80
N SER A 51 -14.16 -16.06 -12.58
CA SER A 51 -14.45 -17.46 -12.33
C SER A 51 -15.75 -17.90 -13.00
N VAL A 52 -15.81 -19.15 -13.44
CA VAL A 52 -17.03 -19.72 -14.05
C VAL A 52 -18.24 -19.60 -13.14
N HIS A 53 -18.06 -19.76 -11.83
CA HIS A 53 -19.11 -19.57 -10.83
C HIS A 53 -19.65 -18.13 -10.83
N SER A 54 -18.75 -17.13 -10.78
CA SER A 54 -19.15 -15.72 -10.81
C SER A 54 -19.85 -15.37 -12.13
N TYR A 55 -19.28 -15.83 -13.24
CA TYR A 55 -19.83 -15.60 -14.56
C TYR A 55 -21.22 -16.21 -14.71
N LYS A 56 -21.42 -17.47 -14.30
CA LYS A 56 -22.71 -18.16 -14.33
C LYS A 56 -23.78 -17.36 -13.58
N ASN A 57 -23.45 -16.87 -12.40
CA ASN A 57 -24.38 -16.18 -11.51
C ASN A 57 -24.56 -14.69 -11.82
N ALA A 58 -23.86 -14.15 -12.82
CA ALA A 58 -24.02 -12.77 -13.25
C ALA A 58 -25.38 -12.56 -13.96
N ARG A 59 -26.23 -11.70 -13.41
CA ARG A 59 -27.62 -11.57 -13.89
C ARG A 59 -27.78 -10.90 -15.27
N LYS A 60 -27.05 -9.81 -15.56
CA LYS A 60 -27.41 -8.91 -16.69
C LYS A 60 -26.32 -8.57 -17.70
N THR A 61 -25.05 -8.56 -17.33
CA THR A 61 -23.96 -8.26 -18.27
C THR A 61 -22.89 -9.33 -18.20
N GLY A 62 -22.41 -9.68 -17.01
CA GLY A 62 -21.22 -10.53 -16.87
C GLY A 62 -19.93 -9.74 -17.08
N CYS A 63 -19.94 -8.74 -17.97
CA CYS A 63 -18.84 -7.80 -18.17
C CYS A 63 -18.81 -6.74 -17.04
N PRO A 64 -17.63 -6.53 -16.39
CA PRO A 64 -17.43 -5.51 -15.36
C PRO A 64 -17.63 -4.07 -15.84
N GLU A 65 -17.15 -3.73 -17.04
CA GLU A 65 -17.24 -2.36 -17.56
C GLU A 65 -18.68 -1.99 -17.93
N CYS A 66 -19.37 -2.86 -18.67
CA CYS A 66 -20.80 -2.68 -18.93
C CYS A 66 -21.62 -2.60 -17.63
N LYS A 67 -21.24 -3.33 -16.58
CA LYS A 67 -21.90 -3.25 -15.26
C LYS A 67 -21.71 -1.87 -14.63
N LYS A 68 -20.50 -1.30 -14.66
CA LYS A 68 -20.22 0.04 -14.12
C LYS A 68 -21.06 1.10 -14.84
N ILE A 69 -21.10 1.05 -16.18
CA ILE A 69 -21.87 1.98 -17.01
C ILE A 69 -23.37 1.90 -16.66
N LYS A 70 -23.96 0.70 -16.65
CA LYS A 70 -25.38 0.51 -16.30
C LYS A 70 -25.68 0.96 -14.88
N THR A 71 -24.79 0.69 -13.93
CA THR A 71 -24.96 1.13 -12.53
C THR A 71 -24.96 2.65 -12.46
N SER A 72 -24.00 3.31 -13.10
CA SER A 72 -23.93 4.77 -13.17
C SER A 72 -25.20 5.38 -13.77
N GLN A 73 -25.66 4.85 -14.92
CA GLN A 73 -26.90 5.28 -15.56
C GLN A 73 -28.13 5.09 -14.67
N THR A 74 -28.21 3.99 -13.93
CA THR A 74 -29.33 3.71 -13.00
C THR A 74 -29.40 4.71 -11.84
N HIS A 75 -28.24 5.22 -11.40
CA HIS A 75 -28.17 6.20 -10.30
C HIS A 75 -28.27 7.64 -10.78
N LYS A 76 -27.88 7.93 -12.02
CA LYS A 76 -27.90 9.29 -12.58
C LYS A 76 -29.34 9.82 -12.63
N GLY A 77 -29.57 10.96 -11.97
CA GLY A 77 -30.88 11.61 -11.94
C GLY A 77 -31.93 10.92 -11.07
N LYS A 78 -31.56 9.91 -10.26
CA LYS A 78 -32.51 9.23 -9.38
C LYS A 78 -33.04 10.19 -8.31
N ILE A 79 -34.35 10.46 -8.35
CA ILE A 79 -35.04 11.22 -7.30
C ILE A 79 -35.28 10.28 -6.12
N LEU A 80 -34.72 10.63 -4.97
CA LEU A 80 -34.90 9.88 -3.72
C LEU A 80 -36.17 10.33 -2.99
N SER A 81 -36.87 9.38 -2.37
CA SER A 81 -38.02 9.65 -1.50
C SER A 81 -37.60 10.42 -0.25
N ASN A 82 -38.55 11.10 0.39
CA ASN A 82 -38.27 11.88 1.60
C ASN A 82 -37.78 10.99 2.76
N GLU A 83 -38.34 9.79 2.89
CA GLU A 83 -37.93 8.79 3.89
C GLU A 83 -36.48 8.36 3.67
N THR A 84 -36.11 8.11 2.40
CA THR A 84 -34.74 7.73 2.05
C THR A 84 -33.75 8.86 2.35
N ARG A 85 -34.13 10.11 2.04
CA ARG A 85 -33.32 11.30 2.37
C ARG A 85 -33.14 11.45 3.88
N ALA A 86 -34.22 11.28 4.65
CA ALA A 86 -34.19 11.35 6.11
C ALA A 86 -33.26 10.29 6.71
N LEU A 87 -33.36 9.03 6.27
CA LEU A 87 -32.49 7.94 6.72
C LEU A 87 -31.02 8.20 6.39
N ILE A 88 -30.71 8.74 5.21
CA ILE A 88 -29.34 9.12 4.85
C ILE A 88 -28.83 10.22 5.79
N GLY A 89 -29.66 11.24 6.08
CA GLY A 89 -29.33 12.31 7.01
C GLY A 89 -29.10 11.81 8.44
N GLU A 90 -29.98 10.95 8.93
CA GLU A 90 -29.88 10.32 10.25
C GLU A 90 -28.58 9.50 10.35
N LYS A 91 -28.30 8.63 9.37
CA LYS A 91 -27.06 7.84 9.34
C LYS A 91 -25.82 8.72 9.22
N ALA A 92 -25.88 9.83 8.49
CA ALA A 92 -24.79 10.79 8.44
C ALA A 92 -24.57 11.49 9.80
N SER A 93 -25.62 11.78 10.55
CA SER A 93 -25.53 12.38 11.90
C SER A 93 -24.98 11.41 12.95
N GLN A 94 -25.23 10.11 12.79
CA GLN A 94 -24.72 9.04 13.66
C GLN A 94 -23.24 8.71 13.41
N ARG A 95 -22.68 9.13 12.26
CA ARG A 95 -21.24 9.05 12.06
C ARG A 95 -20.60 9.95 13.10
N THR A 96 -19.62 9.43 13.82
CA THR A 96 -18.70 10.28 14.59
C THR A 96 -18.14 11.31 13.63
N GLY A 97 -18.65 12.55 13.72
CA GLY A 97 -18.20 13.62 12.85
C GLY A 97 -16.69 13.72 13.00
N SER A 98 -15.95 13.65 11.89
CA SER A 98 -14.65 14.31 11.85
C SER A 98 -14.93 15.73 12.31
N LEU A 99 -14.38 16.07 13.46
CA LEU A 99 -14.90 17.12 14.33
C LEU A 99 -15.18 18.39 13.53
N LYS A 100 -16.46 18.79 13.43
CA LYS A 100 -16.90 19.89 12.57
C LYS A 100 -15.96 21.09 12.75
N ASN A 101 -15.36 21.53 11.64
CA ASN A 101 -14.46 22.68 11.53
C ASN A 101 -13.12 22.60 12.30
N ARG A 102 -12.71 21.44 12.80
CA ARG A 102 -11.37 21.25 13.37
C ARG A 102 -10.53 20.43 12.41
N PHE A 103 -9.54 21.05 11.79
CA PHE A 103 -8.62 20.43 10.84
C PHE A 103 -7.18 20.61 11.28
N GLY A 104 -6.26 19.86 10.67
CA GLY A 104 -4.83 19.95 10.95
C GLY A 104 -4.55 19.74 12.44
N GLU A 105 -3.78 20.65 13.04
CA GLU A 105 -3.35 20.54 14.43
C GLU A 105 -4.47 20.60 15.46
N ASN A 106 -5.59 21.22 15.06
CA ASN A 106 -6.74 21.46 15.92
C ASN A 106 -7.71 20.27 15.98
N HIS A 107 -7.52 19.23 15.16
CA HIS A 107 -8.36 18.03 15.20
C HIS A 107 -7.97 17.17 16.42
N PRO A 108 -8.88 16.76 17.32
CA PRO A 108 -8.53 15.93 18.49
C PRO A 108 -7.81 14.60 18.20
N CYS A 109 -7.95 14.06 16.99
CA CYS A 109 -7.15 12.91 16.54
C CYS A 109 -5.81 13.27 15.88
N PHE A 110 -5.45 14.56 15.81
CA PHE A 110 -4.16 15.02 15.34
C PHE A 110 -3.10 14.65 16.37
N LYS A 111 -2.20 13.75 15.97
CA LYS A 111 -1.12 13.27 16.82
C LYS A 111 0.16 14.08 16.60
N GLY A 112 0.09 15.39 16.46
CA GLY A 112 1.29 16.23 16.39
C GLY A 112 2.09 16.11 15.08
N GLY A 113 1.47 15.78 13.95
CA GLY A 113 2.17 15.80 12.65
C GLY A 113 3.35 14.82 12.52
N TYR A 114 3.45 13.82 13.42
CA TYR A 114 4.52 12.83 13.34
C TYR A 114 4.47 12.03 12.03
N GLY A 115 3.42 12.10 11.19
CA GLY A 115 3.41 11.57 9.81
C GLY A 115 3.75 10.07 9.65
N ARG A 116 3.98 9.36 10.75
CA ARG A 116 4.51 8.01 10.81
C ARG A 116 3.54 7.17 11.58
N ASP A 117 2.71 6.45 10.83
CA ASP A 117 1.97 5.35 11.42
C ASP A 117 2.94 4.19 11.69
N LYS A 118 3.23 3.97 12.97
CA LYS A 118 4.11 2.87 13.42
C LYS A 118 3.48 1.49 13.21
N LYS A 119 2.14 1.41 13.10
CA LYS A 119 1.38 0.17 12.86
C LYS A 119 1.28 -0.13 11.37
N THR A 120 0.96 0.88 10.55
CA THR A 120 0.94 0.73 9.09
C THR A 120 1.96 1.65 8.44
N ARG A 121 3.12 1.07 8.08
CA ARG A 121 4.17 1.84 7.38
C ARG A 121 3.64 2.31 6.03
N SER A 122 3.94 3.56 5.68
CA SER A 122 3.64 4.09 4.36
C SER A 122 4.53 3.42 3.28
N THR A 123 4.11 3.52 2.02
CA THR A 123 4.95 3.10 0.88
C THR A 123 6.29 3.83 0.88
N LEU A 124 6.32 5.12 1.23
CA LEU A 124 7.55 5.90 1.34
C LEU A 124 8.49 5.38 2.42
N ASP A 125 7.97 5.04 3.61
CA ASP A 125 8.75 4.42 4.68
C ASP A 125 9.34 3.08 4.23
N TYR A 126 8.54 2.26 3.52
CA TYR A 126 9.01 0.99 2.98
C TYR A 126 10.12 1.18 1.93
N CYS A 127 9.94 2.11 0.99
CA CYS A 127 10.93 2.45 -0.03
C CYS A 127 12.22 2.97 0.60
N TRP A 128 12.13 3.87 1.59
CA TRP A 128 13.30 4.42 2.28
C TRP A 128 14.08 3.31 3.03
N ILE A 129 13.40 2.47 3.82
CA ILE A 129 14.06 1.37 4.55
C ILE A 129 14.78 0.42 3.58
N ASN A 130 14.13 0.05 2.48
CA ASN A 130 14.76 -0.84 1.49
C ASN A 130 15.88 -0.15 0.72
N GLY A 131 15.74 1.14 0.42
CA GLY A 131 16.80 1.97 -0.18
C GLY A 131 18.05 2.01 0.70
N ILE A 132 17.90 2.30 1.99
CA ILE A 132 18.99 2.26 2.98
C ILE A 132 19.60 0.86 3.06
N LYS A 133 18.78 -0.19 3.15
CA LYS A 133 19.28 -1.57 3.18
C LYS A 133 20.07 -1.94 1.93
N LYS A 134 19.65 -1.47 0.75
CA LYS A 134 20.36 -1.69 -0.51
C LYS A 134 21.67 -0.91 -0.55
N LEU A 135 21.65 0.37 -0.15
CA LEU A 135 22.81 1.26 -0.13
C LEU A 135 23.97 0.66 0.68
N TYR A 136 23.67 0.12 1.87
CA TYR A 136 24.68 -0.49 2.74
C TYR A 136 24.90 -1.99 2.50
N ASN A 137 24.50 -2.51 1.33
CA ASN A 137 24.60 -3.93 0.98
C ASN A 137 24.10 -4.89 2.08
N ARG A 138 23.03 -4.47 2.79
CA ARG A 138 22.43 -5.16 3.94
C ARG A 138 23.45 -5.55 5.01
N LYS A 139 24.41 -4.66 5.27
CA LYS A 139 25.40 -4.77 6.34
C LYS A 139 25.31 -3.56 7.27
N CYS A 140 25.55 -3.77 8.56
CA CYS A 140 25.79 -2.67 9.49
C CYS A 140 26.99 -1.85 9.01
N VAL A 141 26.86 -0.53 8.95
CA VAL A 141 27.94 0.34 8.48
C VAL A 141 29.17 0.33 9.40
N LEU A 142 28.99 0.05 10.70
CA LEU A 142 30.07 0.11 11.69
C LEU A 142 30.72 -1.25 11.96
N THR A 143 29.98 -2.35 11.78
CA THR A 143 30.44 -3.70 12.18
C THR A 143 30.37 -4.74 11.06
N GLU A 144 29.88 -4.35 9.88
CA GLU A 144 29.67 -5.21 8.71
C GLU A 144 28.74 -6.43 8.89
N THR A 145 28.14 -6.60 10.06
CA THR A 145 27.23 -7.72 10.35
C THR A 145 25.97 -7.63 9.50
N LYS A 146 25.39 -8.80 9.16
CA LYS A 146 24.17 -8.90 8.32
C LYS A 146 22.89 -9.18 9.12
N THR A 147 23.02 -9.34 10.44
CA THR A 147 21.94 -9.75 11.33
C THR A 147 21.45 -8.59 12.18
N ASN A 148 20.18 -8.65 12.59
CA ASN A 148 19.55 -7.70 13.51
C ASN A 148 19.72 -6.22 13.11
N LEU A 149 19.52 -5.92 11.82
CA LEU A 149 19.74 -4.61 11.23
C LEU A 149 18.51 -3.71 11.32
N GLU A 150 18.75 -2.45 11.70
CA GLU A 150 17.76 -1.39 11.82
C GLU A 150 18.22 -0.13 11.09
N CYS A 151 17.26 0.55 10.44
CA CYS A 151 17.50 1.85 9.84
C CYS A 151 17.33 2.91 10.92
N HIS A 152 18.33 3.77 11.06
CA HIS A 152 18.31 4.93 11.94
C HIS A 152 18.28 6.21 11.11
N HIS A 153 17.49 7.19 11.54
CA HIS A 153 17.46 8.53 10.97
C HIS A 153 18.54 9.37 11.67
N LEU A 154 19.48 9.93 10.90
CA LEU A 154 20.60 10.71 11.45
C LEU A 154 20.09 12.01 12.10
N ASP A 155 19.33 12.80 11.34
CA ASP A 155 18.51 13.89 11.86
C ASP A 155 17.10 13.39 12.13
N SER A 156 16.65 13.61 13.36
CA SER A 156 15.45 12.98 13.88
C SER A 156 14.21 13.29 13.08
N TRP A 157 13.38 12.25 12.95
CA TRP A 157 12.12 12.27 12.22
C TRP A 157 11.20 13.45 12.55
N ASN A 158 11.19 13.90 13.81
CA ASN A 158 10.33 14.98 14.28
C ASN A 158 10.84 16.39 13.92
N GLN A 159 12.13 16.54 13.60
CA GLN A 159 12.73 17.83 13.25
C GLN A 159 13.02 17.94 11.75
N ALA A 160 13.50 16.86 11.13
CA ALA A 160 13.93 16.86 9.73
C ALA A 160 12.79 16.43 8.78
N ILE A 161 11.67 17.17 8.78
CA ILE A 161 10.44 16.83 8.04
C ILE A 161 10.72 16.57 6.56
N ASP A 162 11.45 17.48 5.91
CA ASP A 162 11.76 17.40 4.48
C ASP A 162 12.80 16.32 4.12
N ARG A 163 13.48 15.77 5.14
CA ARG A 163 14.53 14.75 4.98
C ARG A 163 14.15 13.39 5.56
N ARG A 164 12.87 13.17 5.90
CA ARG A 164 12.37 11.91 6.49
C ARG A 164 12.62 10.69 5.59
N HIS A 165 12.53 10.89 4.28
CA HIS A 165 12.72 9.84 3.28
C HIS A 165 13.95 10.08 2.40
N ASP A 166 14.80 11.05 2.78
CA ASP A 166 16.11 11.23 2.15
C ASP A 166 17.03 10.10 2.60
N LEU A 167 17.65 9.42 1.63
CA LEU A 167 18.60 8.36 1.90
C LEU A 167 19.88 8.88 2.56
N LYS A 168 20.27 10.15 2.33
CA LYS A 168 21.40 10.79 3.00
C LYS A 168 21.12 11.06 4.49
N ASN A 169 19.87 10.98 4.92
CA ASN A 169 19.46 11.10 6.31
C ASN A 169 19.27 9.73 7.00
N GLY A 170 19.66 8.64 6.34
CA GLY A 170 19.54 7.30 6.91
C GLY A 170 20.87 6.59 7.04
N VAL A 171 20.97 5.72 8.03
CA VAL A 171 22.10 4.81 8.22
C VAL A 171 21.59 3.42 8.61
N LEU A 172 22.30 2.38 8.19
CA LEU A 172 22.00 1.00 8.57
C LEU A 172 22.97 0.53 9.66
N ILE A 173 22.44 0.24 10.83
CA ILE A 173 23.20 -0.23 12.00
C ILE A 173 22.53 -1.45 12.62
N THR A 174 23.17 -2.12 13.58
CA THR A 174 22.49 -3.16 14.35
C THR A 174 21.58 -2.55 15.42
N HIS A 175 20.59 -3.33 15.87
CA HIS A 175 19.71 -2.96 16.98
C HIS A 175 20.48 -2.58 18.26
N GLU A 176 21.58 -3.26 18.57
CA GLU A 176 22.39 -2.98 19.76
C GLU A 176 23.08 -1.62 19.68
N ILE A 177 23.63 -1.28 18.52
CA ILE A 177 24.25 0.02 18.26
C ILE A 177 23.19 1.11 18.35
N HIS A 178 22.03 0.90 17.72
CA HIS A 178 20.91 1.82 17.75
C HIS A 178 20.43 2.10 19.18
N LYS A 179 20.28 1.04 19.99
CA LYS A 179 19.91 1.15 21.41
C LYS A 179 20.98 1.88 22.22
N THR A 180 22.26 1.62 21.96
CA THR A 180 23.38 2.25 22.67
C THR A 180 23.49 3.74 22.33
N PHE A 181 23.28 4.09 21.07
CA PHE A 181 23.17 5.48 20.63
C PHE A 181 22.05 6.21 21.40
N HIS A 182 20.83 5.65 21.41
CA HIS A 182 19.71 6.26 22.13
C HIS A 182 19.87 6.23 23.66
N LYS A 183 20.62 5.29 24.22
CA LYS A 183 21.00 5.31 25.65
C LYS A 183 21.91 6.50 25.96
N THR A 184 22.73 6.92 25.00
CA THR A 184 23.70 8.02 25.16
C THR A 184 23.06 9.39 24.93
N TYR A 185 22.25 9.53 23.87
CA TYR A 185 21.72 10.84 23.43
C TYR A 185 20.21 11.00 23.60
N GLY A 186 19.52 9.98 24.14
CA GLY A 186 18.06 9.95 24.23
C GLY A 186 17.37 9.64 22.90
N TYR A 187 16.03 9.62 22.94
CA TYR A 187 15.18 9.40 21.78
C TYR A 187 14.61 10.73 21.26
N GLY A 188 14.63 10.93 19.94
CA GLY A 188 14.08 12.12 19.29
C GLY A 188 15.02 13.33 19.41
N ASN A 189 14.84 14.31 18.52
CA ASN A 189 15.74 15.47 18.39
C ASN A 189 17.24 15.14 18.23
N ASN A 190 17.56 13.91 17.82
CA ASN A 190 18.92 13.52 17.47
C ASN A 190 19.36 14.19 16.17
N THR A 191 20.66 14.48 16.09
CA THR A 191 21.29 15.12 14.93
C THR A 191 22.40 14.24 14.36
N GLU A 192 22.72 14.44 13.07
CA GLU A 192 23.84 13.74 12.42
C GLU A 192 25.17 13.97 13.15
N ALA A 193 25.37 15.15 13.73
CA ALA A 193 26.55 15.48 14.53
C ALA A 193 26.67 14.61 15.79
N GLN A 194 25.56 14.30 16.47
CA GLN A 194 25.55 13.36 17.60
C GLN A 194 25.93 11.95 17.16
N PHE A 195 25.43 11.50 16.01
CA PHE A 195 25.81 10.19 15.46
C PHE A 195 27.30 10.14 15.11
N SER A 196 27.84 11.22 14.53
CA SER A 196 29.28 11.36 14.28
C SER A 196 30.11 11.28 15.56
N ALA A 197 29.71 12.01 16.61
CA ALA A 197 30.39 11.97 17.90
C ALA A 197 30.32 10.56 18.53
N PHE A 198 29.19 9.88 18.41
CA PHE A 198 29.03 8.49 18.83
C PHE A 198 29.99 7.53 18.10
N CYS A 199 30.06 7.61 16.77
CA CYS A 199 30.98 6.80 15.97
C CYS A 199 32.44 7.02 16.38
N LYS A 200 32.84 8.28 16.59
CA LYS A 200 34.20 8.62 17.01
C LYS A 200 34.51 8.08 18.40
N ASN A 201 33.63 8.27 19.37
CA ASN A 201 33.90 7.90 20.76
C ASN A 201 33.81 6.39 21.02
N VAL A 202 32.93 5.67 20.32
CA VAL A 202 32.67 4.25 20.59
C VAL A 202 33.40 3.33 19.61
N TYR A 203 33.61 3.75 18.37
CA TYR A 203 34.20 2.93 17.32
C TYR A 203 35.52 3.50 16.77
N ASN A 204 35.95 4.68 17.21
CA ASN A 204 37.11 5.39 16.65
C ASN A 204 37.00 5.60 15.12
N VAL A 205 35.78 5.86 14.64
CA VAL A 205 35.46 6.06 13.22
C VAL A 205 35.04 7.51 12.96
N ASP A 206 35.59 8.13 11.90
CA ASP A 206 35.08 9.38 11.36
C ASP A 206 33.87 9.11 10.46
N TRP A 207 32.69 9.45 10.97
CA TRP A 207 31.42 9.25 10.26
C TRP A 207 31.37 10.02 8.94
N PHE A 208 31.86 11.26 8.88
CA PHE A 208 31.72 12.09 7.69
C PHE A 208 32.62 11.58 6.56
N GLU A 209 33.84 11.14 6.86
CA GLU A 209 34.70 10.51 5.87
C GLU A 209 34.13 9.17 5.38
N MET A 210 33.60 8.35 6.29
CA MET A 210 32.96 7.09 5.91
C MET A 210 31.72 7.33 5.03
N LYS A 211 30.90 8.33 5.36
CA LYS A 211 29.69 8.68 4.60
C LYS A 211 30.02 9.08 3.16
N LYS A 212 31.13 9.78 2.91
CA LYS A 212 31.55 10.17 1.55
C LYS A 212 31.68 8.97 0.62
N GLN A 213 32.10 7.80 1.12
CA GLN A 213 32.27 6.58 0.30
C GLN A 213 30.98 6.11 -0.37
N PHE A 214 29.81 6.44 0.21
CA PHE A 214 28.51 6.04 -0.31
C PHE A 214 27.85 7.09 -1.22
N TRP A 215 28.37 8.31 -1.24
CA TRP A 215 27.70 9.47 -1.84
C TRP A 215 28.59 10.33 -2.75
N SER A 216 29.87 9.99 -2.90
CA SER A 216 30.83 10.72 -3.76
C SER A 216 30.95 10.13 -5.17
N SER A 217 29.85 9.59 -5.70
CA SER A 217 29.75 9.10 -7.09
C SER A 217 29.12 10.15 -7.99
#